data_AF-A0A438G9N2-F1
#
_entry.id   AF-A0A438G9N2-F1
#
_cell.length_a   1.000
_cell.length_b   1.000
_cell.length_c   1.000
_cell.angle_alpha   90.00
_cell.angle_beta   90.00
_cell.angle_gamma   90.00
#
_symmetry.space_group_name_H-M   'P 1'
#
loop_
_entity.id
_entity.type
_entity.pdbx_description
1 polymer ?
#
loop_
_entity_poly.entity_id
_entity_poly.type
_entity_poly.pdbx_seq_one_letter_code
_entity_poly.pdbx_strand_id
1 'polypeptide(L)'
;MNSTSSIFANVNNIPMLNGTNFKKWKEHVIIVLGCMDLDYALREDCPPDLMSASIAEQRFAMEKWERSNCMSLMIMKHSIPEAIRGAIPKETRAKTFLDQIANRFTANEKVKTNTILSKLVSMRYKSPFKISYNKQKEKWTLNELIAQCVQEEERLKQEKIESAHLASTSQGFGTSKKRKRDNKGKQTTFSRTSAKGAEETR
;
A
#
# COMPACT_ATOMS: atom_id res chain seq x y z
N MET A 1 -26.35 22.84 16.03
CA MET A 1 -26.05 21.49 16.55
C MET A 1 -26.29 20.50 15.41
N ASN A 2 -25.25 19.90 14.85
CA ASN A 2 -25.41 18.92 13.79
C ASN A 2 -25.83 17.59 14.44
N SER A 3 -26.99 17.05 14.05
CA SER A 3 -27.47 15.77 14.58
C SER A 3 -26.44 14.67 14.35
N THR A 4 -26.24 13.77 15.32
CA THR A 4 -25.29 12.64 15.25
C THR A 4 -25.48 11.77 14.00
N SER A 5 -26.72 11.63 13.53
CA SER A 5 -27.06 10.93 12.27
C SER A 5 -26.49 11.62 11.02
N SER A 6 -26.42 12.95 11.01
CA SER A 6 -25.86 13.74 9.89
C SER A 6 -24.33 13.62 9.84
N ILE A 7 -23.69 13.58 11.01
CA ILE A 7 -22.25 13.34 11.15
C ILE A 7 -21.86 11.97 10.57
N PHE A 8 -22.57 10.91 10.94
CA PHE A 8 -22.26 9.56 10.47
C PHE A 8 -22.48 9.40 8.97
N ALA A 9 -23.56 9.98 8.42
CA ALA A 9 -23.81 9.98 6.98
C ALA A 9 -22.68 10.66 6.18
N ASN A 10 -22.21 11.81 6.65
CA ASN A 10 -21.12 12.55 6.00
C ASN A 10 -19.79 11.77 6.02
N VAL A 11 -19.48 11.08 7.14
CA VAL A 11 -18.27 10.26 7.26
C VAL A 11 -18.32 9.03 6.34
N ASN A 12 -19.49 8.42 6.16
CA ASN A 12 -19.65 7.26 5.25
C ASN A 12 -19.55 7.62 3.77
N ASN A 13 -19.74 8.90 3.40
CA ASN A 13 -19.57 9.36 2.04
C ASN A 13 -18.10 9.50 1.62
N ILE A 14 -17.15 9.42 2.57
CA ILE A 14 -15.73 9.43 2.26
C ILE A 14 -15.36 8.08 1.64
N PRO A 15 -14.84 8.04 0.40
CA PRO A 15 -14.43 6.79 -0.22
C PRO A 15 -13.30 6.15 0.59
N MET A 16 -13.26 4.83 0.66
CA MET A 16 -12.17 4.16 1.38
C MET A 16 -10.83 4.37 0.66
N LEU A 17 -9.77 4.73 1.39
CA LEU A 17 -8.44 4.95 0.84
C LEU A 17 -7.88 3.64 0.24
N ASN A 18 -7.34 3.73 -0.97
CA ASN A 18 -6.69 2.63 -1.67
C ASN A 18 -5.41 3.11 -2.37
N GLY A 19 -4.72 2.19 -3.05
CA GLY A 19 -3.42 2.46 -3.66
C GLY A 19 -3.39 3.48 -4.81
N THR A 20 -4.53 3.96 -5.31
CA THR A 20 -4.62 4.84 -6.49
C THR A 20 -5.49 6.08 -6.28
N ASN A 21 -6.35 6.12 -5.27
CA ASN A 21 -7.34 7.19 -5.11
C ASN A 21 -6.95 8.32 -4.15
N PHE A 22 -5.69 8.39 -3.68
CA PHE A 22 -5.25 9.31 -2.63
C PHE A 22 -5.69 10.78 -2.85
N LYS A 23 -5.55 11.31 -4.08
CA LYS A 23 -5.95 12.70 -4.39
C LYS A 23 -7.44 12.93 -4.12
N LYS A 24 -8.30 12.06 -4.67
CA LYS A 24 -9.76 12.11 -4.49
C LYS A 24 -10.19 11.85 -3.04
N TRP A 25 -9.49 10.92 -2.37
CA TRP A 25 -9.73 10.65 -0.96
C TRP A 25 -9.44 11.88 -0.08
N LYS A 26 -8.26 12.50 -0.26
CA LYS A 26 -7.84 13.69 0.49
C LYS A 26 -8.82 14.84 0.29
N GLU A 27 -9.27 15.06 -0.94
CA GLU A 27 -10.27 16.08 -1.27
C GLU A 27 -11.59 15.87 -0.51
N HIS A 28 -12.17 14.67 -0.56
CA HIS A 28 -13.40 14.38 0.16
C HIS A 28 -13.25 14.50 1.68
N VAL A 29 -12.11 14.08 2.25
CA VAL A 29 -11.82 14.28 3.67
C VAL A 29 -11.85 15.75 4.04
N ILE A 30 -11.16 16.61 3.26
CA ILE A 30 -11.11 18.05 3.53
C ILE A 30 -12.50 18.67 3.42
N ILE A 31 -13.29 18.30 2.40
CA ILE A 31 -14.66 18.80 2.22
C ILE A 31 -15.54 18.41 3.41
N VAL A 32 -15.55 17.14 3.81
CA VAL A 32 -16.37 16.67 4.94
C VAL A 32 -15.97 17.35 6.25
N LEU A 33 -14.67 17.49 6.51
CA LEU A 33 -14.19 18.20 7.70
C LEU A 33 -14.58 19.68 7.69
N GLY A 34 -14.48 20.34 6.53
CA GLY A 34 -14.90 21.74 6.36
C GLY A 34 -16.40 21.93 6.57
N CYS A 35 -17.25 21.06 6.01
CA CYS A 35 -18.70 21.10 6.23
C CYS A 35 -19.12 20.88 7.68
N MET A 36 -18.22 20.36 8.52
CA MET A 36 -18.46 20.07 9.93
C MET A 36 -17.75 21.05 10.88
N ASP A 37 -17.06 22.07 10.35
CA ASP A 37 -16.20 22.99 11.11
C ASP A 37 -15.10 22.27 11.92
N LEU A 38 -14.59 21.16 11.38
CA LEU A 38 -13.58 20.30 12.01
C LEU A 38 -12.20 20.40 11.35
N ASP A 39 -12.02 21.25 10.36
CA ASP A 39 -10.76 21.42 9.62
C ASP A 39 -9.80 22.45 10.27
N TYR A 40 -10.18 23.06 11.37
CA TYR A 40 -9.39 24.08 12.08
C TYR A 40 -7.96 23.62 12.39
N ALA A 41 -7.78 22.42 12.95
CA ALA A 41 -6.47 21.84 13.29
C ALA A 41 -5.64 21.40 12.06
N LEU A 42 -6.25 21.37 10.86
CA LEU A 42 -5.53 21.13 9.61
C LEU A 42 -5.00 22.44 9.01
N ARG A 43 -5.68 23.56 9.26
CA ARG A 43 -5.33 24.89 8.74
C ARG A 43 -4.34 25.60 9.66
N GLU A 44 -4.68 25.66 10.94
CA GLU A 44 -3.93 26.41 11.95
C GLU A 44 -2.91 25.52 12.65
N ASP A 45 -1.74 26.09 12.91
CA ASP A 45 -0.74 25.44 13.75
C ASP A 45 -1.21 25.40 15.22
N CYS A 46 -0.66 24.45 15.98
CA CYS A 46 -1.01 24.28 17.39
C CYS A 46 -0.85 25.62 18.13
N PRO A 47 -1.89 26.10 18.83
CA PRO A 47 -1.78 27.31 19.63
C PRO A 47 -0.59 27.22 20.61
N PRO A 48 0.18 28.30 20.82
CA PRO A 48 1.30 28.30 21.75
C PRO A 48 0.84 28.00 23.17
N ASP A 49 1.68 27.27 23.92
CA ASP A 49 1.32 26.77 25.23
C ASP A 49 1.14 27.83 26.32
N LEU A 50 1.56 29.10 26.16
CA LEU A 50 1.23 30.28 27.02
C LEU A 50 2.04 31.52 26.60
N MET A 51 1.39 32.61 26.17
CA MET A 51 1.84 34.00 26.43
C MET A 51 0.77 35.05 26.08
N SER A 52 0.41 35.87 27.08
CA SER A 52 -0.18 37.22 27.02
C SER A 52 -1.55 37.48 26.34
N ALA A 53 -2.38 36.47 26.07
CA ALA A 53 -3.81 36.68 25.76
C ALA A 53 -4.67 36.41 27.01
N SER A 54 -5.93 36.87 27.02
CA SER A 54 -6.85 36.53 28.12
C SER A 54 -6.95 35.00 28.24
N ILE A 55 -6.69 34.47 29.43
CA ILE A 55 -6.65 33.02 29.70
C ILE A 55 -7.90 32.30 29.18
N ALA A 56 -9.05 32.98 29.15
CA ALA A 56 -10.31 32.44 28.66
C ALA A 56 -10.34 32.22 27.13
N GLU A 57 -9.91 33.21 26.33
CA GLU A 57 -9.90 33.12 24.87
C GLU A 57 -8.88 32.09 24.38
N GLN A 58 -7.71 32.02 25.03
CA GLN A 58 -6.69 31.03 24.71
C GLN A 58 -7.18 29.60 24.99
N ARG A 59 -7.86 29.38 26.13
CA ARG A 59 -8.44 28.07 26.47
C ARG A 59 -9.50 27.64 25.48
N PHE A 60 -10.37 28.56 25.08
CA PHE A 60 -11.38 28.29 24.05
C PHE A 60 -10.74 27.92 22.71
N ALA A 61 -9.71 28.66 22.28
CA ALA A 61 -8.99 28.38 21.04
C ALA A 61 -8.31 26.99 21.07
N MET A 62 -7.67 26.65 22.20
CA MET A 62 -7.03 25.35 22.39
C MET A 62 -8.05 24.21 22.42
N GLU A 63 -9.17 24.37 23.11
CA GLU A 63 -10.24 23.37 23.16
C GLU A 63 -10.86 23.14 21.78
N LYS A 64 -11.14 24.21 21.04
CA LYS A 64 -11.64 24.15 19.66
C LYS A 64 -10.64 23.43 18.74
N TRP A 65 -9.34 23.75 18.88
CA TRP A 65 -8.28 23.09 18.13
C TRP A 65 -8.19 21.60 18.45
N GLU A 66 -8.18 21.23 19.73
CA GLU A 66 -8.06 19.83 20.15
C GLU A 66 -9.27 19.00 19.71
N ARG A 67 -10.48 19.58 19.80
CA ARG A 67 -11.70 18.96 19.27
C ARG A 67 -11.59 18.69 17.77
N SER A 68 -11.16 19.68 17.00
CA SER A 68 -10.95 19.55 15.55
C SER A 68 -9.87 18.52 15.22
N ASN A 69 -8.77 18.51 15.96
CA ASN A 69 -7.67 17.55 15.83
C ASN A 69 -8.13 16.11 16.06
N CYS A 70 -8.79 15.85 17.18
CA CYS A 70 -9.27 14.52 17.56
C CYS A 70 -10.28 13.97 16.56
N MET A 71 -11.29 14.78 16.18
CA MET A 71 -12.31 14.34 15.23
C MET A 71 -11.73 14.10 13.82
N SER A 72 -10.82 14.97 13.37
CA SER A 72 -10.12 14.79 12.09
C SER A 72 -9.36 13.46 12.03
N LEU A 73 -8.65 13.11 13.11
CA LEU A 73 -7.96 11.83 13.21
C LEU A 73 -8.94 10.65 13.16
N MET A 74 -10.07 10.72 13.86
CA MET A 74 -11.07 9.64 13.85
C MET A 74 -11.65 9.43 12.44
N ILE A 75 -12.02 10.51 11.75
CA ILE A 75 -12.61 10.47 10.41
C ILE A 75 -11.61 9.95 9.38
N MET A 76 -10.37 10.46 9.40
CA MET A 76 -9.31 9.96 8.53
C MET A 76 -9.02 8.49 8.79
N LYS A 77 -8.81 8.09 10.05
CA LYS A 77 -8.52 6.69 10.38
C LYS A 77 -9.66 5.76 9.97
N HIS A 78 -10.92 6.15 10.18
CA HIS A 78 -12.09 5.36 9.78
C HIS A 78 -12.12 5.05 8.29
N SER A 79 -11.77 6.02 7.43
CA SER A 79 -11.76 5.85 5.97
C SER A 79 -10.49 5.16 5.42
N ILE A 80 -9.56 4.75 6.28
CA ILE A 80 -8.31 4.07 5.90
C ILE A 80 -8.36 2.61 6.34
N PRO A 81 -8.22 1.63 5.42
CA PRO A 81 -8.15 0.22 5.76
C PRO A 81 -6.98 -0.11 6.68
N GLU A 82 -7.16 -1.11 7.54
CA GLU A 82 -6.13 -1.54 8.51
C GLU A 82 -4.80 -1.93 7.83
N ALA A 83 -4.86 -2.53 6.64
CA ALA A 83 -3.68 -2.91 5.87
C ALA A 83 -2.78 -1.72 5.50
N ILE A 84 -3.37 -0.54 5.29
CA ILE A 84 -2.62 0.70 5.04
C ILE A 84 -2.27 1.37 6.38
N ARG A 85 -3.19 1.34 7.34
CA ARG A 85 -3.06 1.95 8.66
C ARG A 85 -1.87 1.40 9.46
N GLY A 86 -1.68 0.08 9.48
CA GLY A 86 -0.58 -0.56 10.20
C GLY A 86 0.80 -0.21 9.67
N ALA A 87 0.88 0.34 8.45
CA ALA A 87 2.13 0.81 7.89
C ALA A 87 2.45 2.26 8.31
N ILE A 88 1.50 3.02 8.86
CA ILE A 88 1.68 4.43 9.23
C ILE A 88 2.06 4.53 10.72
N PRO A 89 3.09 5.31 11.10
CA PRO A 89 3.41 5.56 12.51
C PRO A 89 2.21 6.12 13.28
N LYS A 90 2.17 5.84 14.59
CA LYS A 90 1.14 6.44 15.45
C LYS A 90 1.41 7.93 15.58
N GLU A 91 0.42 8.74 15.23
CA GLU A 91 0.49 10.20 15.26
C GLU A 91 -0.68 10.79 16.05
N THR A 92 -0.40 11.87 16.78
CA THR A 92 -1.34 12.59 17.67
C THR A 92 -1.88 13.86 17.01
N ARG A 93 -1.19 14.38 15.98
CA ARG A 93 -1.63 15.56 15.20
C ARG A 93 -2.24 15.15 13.87
N ALA A 94 -3.46 15.63 13.60
CA ALA A 94 -4.20 15.36 12.37
C ALA A 94 -3.44 15.83 11.12
N LYS A 95 -2.86 17.04 11.15
CA LYS A 95 -2.07 17.61 10.06
C LYS A 95 -0.88 16.72 9.71
N THR A 96 -0.07 16.37 10.70
CA THR A 96 1.09 15.48 10.55
C THR A 96 0.69 14.09 10.06
N PHE A 97 -0.42 13.54 10.53
CA PHE A 97 -0.94 12.25 10.07
C PHE A 97 -1.32 12.30 8.59
N LEU A 98 -2.01 13.36 8.14
CA LEU A 98 -2.36 13.56 6.74
C LEU A 98 -1.12 13.70 5.85
N ASP A 99 -0.09 14.40 6.33
CA ASP A 99 1.18 14.58 5.62
C ASP A 99 1.96 13.26 5.50
N GLN A 100 1.98 12.44 6.55
CA GLN A 100 2.59 11.10 6.50
C GLN A 100 1.94 10.22 5.43
N ILE A 101 0.61 10.28 5.30
CA ILE A 101 -0.12 9.58 4.25
C ILE A 101 0.27 10.16 2.88
N ALA A 102 0.25 11.47 2.71
CA ALA A 102 0.64 12.12 1.45
C ALA A 102 2.04 11.68 1.00
N ASN A 103 3.01 11.71 1.91
CA ASN A 103 4.38 11.32 1.64
C ASN A 103 4.51 9.85 1.23
N ARG A 104 3.75 8.94 1.86
CA ARG A 104 3.70 7.52 1.47
C ARG A 104 3.24 7.33 0.03
N PHE A 105 2.20 8.04 -0.39
CA PHE A 105 1.67 7.94 -1.74
C PHE A 105 2.61 8.54 -2.78
N THR A 106 3.25 9.68 -2.47
CA THR A 106 4.29 10.27 -3.32
C THR A 106 5.53 9.38 -3.42
N ALA A 107 5.97 8.76 -2.32
CA ALA A 107 7.10 7.83 -2.33
C ALA A 107 6.79 6.58 -3.17
N ASN A 108 5.60 6.00 -3.00
CA ASN A 108 5.16 4.84 -3.78
C ASN A 108 5.06 5.15 -5.28
N GLU A 109 4.58 6.34 -5.65
CA GLU A 109 4.56 6.81 -7.04
C GLU A 109 5.98 6.89 -7.61
N LYS A 110 6.91 7.51 -6.89
CA LYS A 110 8.34 7.58 -7.29
C LYS A 110 8.96 6.19 -7.47
N VAL A 111 8.73 5.27 -6.53
CA VAL A 111 9.24 3.89 -6.62
C VAL A 111 8.67 3.17 -7.84
N LYS A 112 7.35 3.27 -8.08
CA LYS A 112 6.71 2.67 -9.26
C LYS A 112 7.30 3.24 -10.56
N THR A 113 7.44 4.56 -10.66
CA THR A 113 8.04 5.23 -11.82
C THR A 113 9.49 4.79 -12.04
N ASN A 114 10.31 4.79 -11.00
CA ASN A 114 11.70 4.33 -11.08
C ASN A 114 11.81 2.85 -11.46
N THR A 115 10.89 2.02 -10.97
CA THR A 115 10.84 0.59 -11.32
C THR A 115 10.50 0.40 -12.79
N ILE A 116 9.48 1.12 -13.29
CA ILE A 116 9.10 1.09 -14.71
C ILE A 116 10.24 1.61 -15.58
N LEU A 117 10.86 2.73 -15.20
CA LEU A 117 12.00 3.30 -15.91
C LEU A 117 13.19 2.33 -15.95
N SER A 118 13.53 1.72 -14.81
CA SER A 118 14.61 0.73 -14.72
C SER A 118 14.33 -0.50 -15.60
N LYS A 119 13.08 -0.97 -15.65
CA LYS A 119 12.67 -2.03 -16.57
C LYS A 119 12.80 -1.62 -18.03
N LEU A 120 12.32 -0.43 -18.39
CA LEU A 120 12.39 0.09 -19.77
C LEU A 120 13.85 0.28 -20.23
N VAL A 121 14.70 0.82 -19.35
CA VAL A 121 16.13 0.99 -19.60
C VAL A 121 16.81 -0.38 -19.74
N SER A 122 16.51 -1.32 -18.84
CA SER A 122 17.02 -2.69 -18.93
C SER A 122 16.60 -3.38 -20.22
N MET A 123 15.34 -3.22 -20.67
CA MET A 123 14.87 -3.75 -21.96
C MET A 123 15.67 -3.17 -23.13
N ARG A 124 15.97 -1.86 -23.11
CA ARG A 124 16.76 -1.20 -24.17
C ARG A 124 18.20 -1.71 -24.22
N TYR A 125 18.84 -1.96 -23.08
CA TYR A 125 20.21 -2.48 -23.02
C TYR A 125 20.31 -3.99 -23.19
N LYS A 126 19.26 -4.75 -22.86
CA LYS A 126 19.15 -6.20 -23.08
C LYS A 126 18.78 -6.59 -24.51
N SER A 127 18.71 -5.64 -25.45
CA SER A 127 18.65 -5.93 -26.88
C SER A 127 20.02 -5.67 -27.53
N PRO A 128 21.01 -6.59 -27.37
CA PRO A 128 22.28 -6.54 -28.09
C PRO A 128 22.06 -6.36 -29.59
N PHE A 129 20.99 -6.96 -30.12
CA PHE A 129 20.58 -6.89 -31.53
C PHE A 129 20.45 -5.45 -32.04
N LYS A 130 19.72 -4.59 -31.30
CA LYS A 130 19.46 -3.21 -31.72
C LYS A 130 20.67 -2.29 -31.49
N ILE A 131 21.51 -2.59 -30.51
CA ILE A 131 22.74 -1.84 -30.24
C ILE A 131 23.85 -2.24 -31.21
N SER A 132 23.99 -3.53 -31.54
CA SER A 132 25.03 -4.04 -32.44
C SER A 132 24.78 -3.63 -33.90
N TYR A 133 23.53 -3.71 -34.36
CA TYR A 133 23.11 -3.27 -35.69
C TYR A 133 23.44 -1.79 -35.96
N ASN A 134 23.34 -0.93 -34.93
CA ASN A 134 23.60 0.51 -35.06
C ASN A 134 25.06 0.91 -34.78
N LYS A 135 25.88 0.03 -34.19
CA LYS A 135 27.25 0.36 -33.74
C LYS A 135 28.37 -0.32 -34.56
N GLN A 136 28.05 -1.34 -35.38
CA GLN A 136 28.99 -1.99 -36.29
C GLN A 136 28.66 -1.70 -37.76
N LYS A 137 29.69 -1.29 -38.52
CA LYS A 137 29.64 -0.98 -39.97
C LYS A 137 30.06 -2.14 -40.88
N GLU A 138 30.33 -3.32 -40.33
CA GLU A 138 30.77 -4.49 -41.12
C GLU A 138 29.69 -5.57 -41.20
N LYS A 139 29.70 -6.29 -42.34
CA LYS A 139 28.68 -7.25 -42.75
C LYS A 139 28.65 -8.44 -41.80
N TRP A 140 27.54 -8.56 -41.08
CA TRP A 140 27.21 -9.75 -40.31
C TRP A 140 27.04 -10.94 -41.24
N THR A 141 27.57 -12.09 -40.86
CA THR A 141 27.30 -13.34 -41.58
C THR A 141 25.88 -13.82 -41.29
N LEU A 142 25.31 -14.61 -42.23
CA LEU A 142 23.95 -15.14 -42.09
C LEU A 142 23.77 -15.96 -40.80
N ASN A 143 24.79 -16.72 -40.41
CA ASN A 143 24.77 -17.53 -39.19
C ASN A 143 24.73 -16.67 -37.92
N GLU A 144 25.47 -15.56 -37.90
CA GLU A 144 25.45 -14.63 -36.77
C GLU A 144 24.09 -13.92 -36.65
N LEU A 145 23.46 -13.58 -37.78
CA LEU A 145 22.09 -13.02 -37.80
C LEU A 145 21.06 -14.03 -37.26
N ILE A 146 21.13 -15.29 -37.68
CA ILE A 146 20.24 -16.34 -37.19
C ILE A 146 20.41 -16.54 -35.68
N ALA A 147 21.66 -16.61 -35.19
CA ALA A 147 21.94 -16.77 -33.76
C ALA A 147 21.39 -15.61 -32.93
N GLN A 148 21.57 -14.37 -33.39
CA GLN A 148 21.03 -13.16 -32.77
C GLN A 148 19.50 -13.13 -32.77
N CYS A 149 18.85 -13.53 -33.88
CA CYS A 149 17.38 -13.61 -33.98
C CYS A 149 16.78 -14.66 -33.03
N VAL A 150 17.36 -15.85 -32.95
CA VAL A 150 16.90 -16.93 -32.05
C VAL A 150 17.04 -16.49 -30.59
N GLN A 151 18.16 -15.84 -30.24
CA GLN A 151 18.39 -15.34 -28.89
C GLN A 151 17.37 -14.24 -28.49
N GLU A 152 17.04 -13.32 -29.40
CA GLU A 152 16.05 -12.28 -29.17
C GLU A 152 14.62 -12.86 -29.08
N GLU A 153 14.30 -13.90 -29.87
CA GLU A 153 13.01 -14.59 -29.80
C GLU A 153 12.79 -15.26 -28.43
N GLU A 154 13.79 -16.00 -27.93
CA GLU A 154 13.73 -16.62 -26.60
C GLU A 154 13.66 -15.56 -25.48
N ARG A 155 14.35 -14.43 -25.65
CA ARG A 155 14.22 -13.29 -24.73
C ARG A 155 12.79 -12.73 -24.69
N LEU A 156 12.15 -12.54 -25.85
CA LEU A 156 10.77 -12.04 -25.95
C LEU A 156 9.76 -13.01 -25.32
N LYS A 157 9.97 -14.33 -25.46
CA LYS A 157 9.16 -15.35 -24.78
C LYS A 157 9.27 -15.24 -23.26
N GLN A 158 10.47 -15.07 -22.73
CA GLN A 158 10.70 -14.94 -21.29
C GLN A 158 10.08 -13.66 -20.71
N GLU A 159 10.15 -12.54 -21.45
CA GLU A 159 9.51 -11.29 -21.06
C GLU A 159 7.99 -11.39 -21.02
N LYS A 160 7.38 -12.11 -21.99
CA LYS A 160 5.93 -12.37 -22.01
C LYS A 160 5.49 -13.18 -20.78
N ILE A 161 6.31 -14.15 -20.35
CA ILE A 161 6.06 -14.95 -19.15
C ILE A 161 6.19 -14.09 -17.89
N GLU A 162 7.24 -13.29 -17.77
CA GLU A 162 7.46 -12.38 -16.62
C GLU A 162 6.36 -11.31 -16.50
N SER A 163 5.90 -10.76 -17.62
CA SER A 163 4.78 -9.80 -17.68
C SER A 163 3.47 -10.42 -17.16
N ALA A 164 3.15 -11.64 -17.58
CA ALA A 164 1.96 -12.37 -17.14
C ALA A 164 1.98 -12.72 -15.63
N HIS A 165 3.15 -13.08 -15.10
CA HIS A 165 3.31 -13.34 -13.66
C HIS A 165 3.15 -12.06 -12.83
N LEU A 166 3.65 -10.92 -13.30
CA LEU A 166 3.48 -9.64 -12.60
C LEU A 166 2.03 -9.14 -12.61
N ALA A 167 1.32 -9.28 -13.74
CA ALA A 167 -0.10 -8.96 -13.82
C ALA A 167 -0.93 -9.79 -12.83
N SER A 168 -0.61 -11.08 -12.71
CA SER A 168 -1.27 -12.01 -11.76
C SER A 168 -0.97 -11.68 -10.29
N THR A 169 0.23 -11.16 -9.99
CA THR A 169 0.61 -10.78 -8.61
C THR A 169 -0.06 -9.47 -8.18
N SER A 170 -0.44 -8.61 -9.13
CA SER A 170 -1.17 -7.36 -8.85
C SER A 170 -2.67 -7.56 -8.49
N GLN A 171 -3.23 -8.76 -8.74
CA GLN A 171 -4.61 -9.11 -8.38
C GLN A 171 -4.73 -9.85 -7.03
N GLY A 172 -3.63 -10.00 -6.29
CA GLY A 172 -3.55 -10.83 -5.08
C GLY A 172 -3.75 -10.11 -3.74
N PHE A 173 -4.74 -9.23 -3.59
CA PHE A 173 -5.27 -8.90 -2.26
C PHE A 173 -6.70 -9.43 -2.16
N GLY A 174 -6.82 -10.62 -1.58
CA GLY A 174 -8.09 -11.14 -1.06
C GLY A 174 -8.66 -12.35 -1.78
N THR A 175 -8.16 -13.55 -1.45
CA THR A 175 -9.07 -14.69 -1.20
C THR A 175 -8.50 -15.53 -0.06
N SER A 176 -8.99 -15.28 1.16
CA SER A 176 -8.81 -16.19 2.29
C SER A 176 -9.60 -17.46 2.01
N LYS A 177 -8.95 -18.46 1.40
CA LYS A 177 -9.51 -19.79 1.19
C LYS A 177 -9.59 -20.51 2.54
N LYS A 178 -10.78 -20.46 3.15
CA LYS A 178 -11.15 -21.21 4.36
C LYS A 178 -10.97 -22.72 4.08
N ARG A 179 -9.83 -23.29 4.46
CA ARG A 179 -9.66 -24.75 4.51
C ARG A 179 -10.40 -25.27 5.73
N LYS A 180 -11.53 -25.92 5.49
CA LYS A 180 -12.27 -26.72 6.48
C LYS A 180 -11.38 -27.91 6.83
N ARG A 181 -10.87 -27.94 8.06
CA ARG A 181 -10.12 -29.07 8.62
C ARG A 181 -11.13 -29.98 9.31
N ASP A 182 -11.46 -31.09 8.66
CA ASP A 182 -12.30 -32.13 9.27
C ASP A 182 -11.48 -32.81 10.37
N ASN A 183 -11.88 -32.58 11.62
CA ASN A 183 -11.28 -33.22 12.78
C ASN A 183 -12.10 -34.48 13.09
N LYS A 184 -11.69 -35.63 12.53
CA LYS A 184 -12.26 -36.93 12.88
C LYS A 184 -11.64 -37.36 14.22
N GLY A 185 -12.49 -37.47 15.23
CA GLY A 185 -12.11 -37.69 16.62
C GLY A 185 -11.22 -38.92 16.83
N LYS A 186 -10.16 -38.73 17.62
CA LYS A 186 -9.45 -39.82 18.29
C LYS A 186 -10.07 -39.98 19.67
N GLN A 187 -10.82 -41.06 19.86
CA GLN A 187 -11.05 -41.63 21.18
C GLN A 187 -9.80 -42.42 21.56
N THR A 188 -9.26 -42.09 22.74
CA THR A 188 -8.16 -42.79 23.40
C THR A 188 -8.77 -43.86 24.29
N THR A 189 -8.41 -45.12 24.07
CA THR A 189 -8.48 -46.17 25.11
C THR A 189 -7.18 -46.98 25.10
N PHE A 190 -6.51 -46.93 26.25
CA PHE A 190 -5.43 -47.81 26.72
C PHE A 190 -5.92 -49.28 26.66
N SER A 191 -5.17 -50.34 26.38
CA SER A 191 -3.90 -50.78 27.00
C SER A 191 -3.40 -52.10 26.36
N ARG A 192 -2.10 -52.36 26.54
CA ARG A 192 -1.44 -53.66 26.81
C ARG A 192 -0.59 -54.34 25.71
N THR A 193 0.72 -54.08 25.83
CA THR A 193 1.88 -55.01 25.85
C THR A 193 1.84 -56.32 25.06
N SER A 194 2.82 -56.52 24.16
CA SER A 194 3.92 -57.49 24.36
C SER A 194 5.03 -57.33 23.31
N ALA A 195 6.15 -57.98 23.57
CA ALA A 195 7.52 -57.68 23.15
C ALA A 195 8.02 -58.35 21.85
N LYS A 196 9.24 -57.91 21.48
CA LYS A 196 10.37 -58.60 20.80
C LYS A 196 10.46 -58.56 19.26
N GLY A 197 11.67 -58.22 18.81
CA GLY A 197 12.21 -58.53 17.49
C GLY A 197 13.22 -57.48 17.01
N ALA A 198 14.49 -57.68 17.35
CA ALA A 198 15.64 -56.94 16.83
C ALA A 198 16.22 -57.65 15.61
N GLU A 199 16.69 -56.90 14.61
CA GLU A 199 17.90 -57.14 13.77
C GLU A 199 17.83 -56.15 12.59
N GLU A 200 18.63 -55.10 12.55
CA GLU A 200 20.08 -55.01 12.29
C GLU A 200 20.39 -54.76 10.80
N THR A 201 21.10 -53.67 10.63
CA THR A 201 21.65 -53.03 9.44
C THR A 201 22.58 -53.91 8.61
N ARG A 202 22.43 -53.89 7.29
CA ARG A 202 23.50 -53.45 6.38
C ARG A 202 22.97 -53.07 5.01
#